data_AF-A0A7H9ECU9-F1
#
_entry.id   AF-A0A7H9ECU9-F1
#
_cell.length_a   1.000
_cell.length_b   1.000
_cell.length_c   1.000
_cell.angle_alpha   90.00
_cell.angle_beta   90.00
_cell.angle_gamma   90.00
#
_symmetry.space_group_name_H-M   'P 1'
#
loop_
_entity.id
_entity.type
_entity.pdbx_description
1 polymer ?
#
loop_
_entity_poly.entity_id
_entity_poly.type
_entity_poly.pdbx_seq_one_letter_code
_entity_poly.pdbx_strand_id
1 'polypeptide(L)' 'MRSRLNTAVLRGGFFYDENGKSLGEKYYAYRAVTVNQSPITINGAKFYKLADRDAYIKVTNISGQGRVLKRNAYIYST' A
#
# COMPACT_ATOMS: atom_id res chain seq x y z
N MET A 1 11.62 18.91 4.95
CA MET A 1 10.22 18.65 5.38
C MET A 1 9.74 17.42 4.62
N ARG A 2 9.44 16.29 5.29
CA ARG A 2 8.94 15.07 4.61
C ARG A 2 7.47 15.29 4.27
N SER A 3 7.12 15.31 2.98
CA SER A 3 5.73 15.52 2.52
C SER A 3 4.85 14.30 2.82
N ARG A 4 3.60 14.58 3.20
CA ARG A 4 2.55 13.57 3.45
C ARG A 4 1.61 13.51 2.25
N LEU A 5 1.12 12.32 1.93
CA LEU A 5 0.14 12.06 0.89
C LEU A 5 -1.12 11.47 1.51
N ASN A 6 -2.29 12.00 1.14
CA ASN A 6 -3.57 11.35 1.38
C ASN A 6 -3.87 10.44 0.18
N THR A 7 -4.09 9.16 0.42
CA THR A 7 -4.26 8.17 -0.64
C THR A 7 -5.25 7.09 -0.23
N ALA A 8 -5.93 6.47 -1.20
CA ALA A 8 -6.83 5.36 -0.93
C ALA A 8 -6.08 4.03 -0.92
N VAL A 9 -6.46 3.14 0.01
CA VAL A 9 -6.07 1.74 -0.02
C VAL A 9 -6.91 1.01 -1.06
N LEU A 10 -6.28 0.37 -2.03
CA LEU A 10 -6.96 -0.41 -3.09
C LEU A 10 -7.22 -1.86 -2.66
N ARG A 11 -6.40 -2.41 -1.76
CA ARG A 11 -6.52 -3.80 -1.30
C ARG A 11 -6.29 -3.91 0.21
N GLY A 12 -7.18 -4.60 0.90
CA GLY A 12 -7.05 -4.86 2.34
C GLY A 12 -5.85 -5.72 2.68
N GLY A 13 -5.39 -5.66 3.93
CA GLY A 13 -4.20 -6.35 4.38
C GLY A 13 -3.93 -6.15 5.87
N PHE A 14 -2.68 -6.33 6.27
CA PHE A 14 -2.21 -6.12 7.63
C PHE A 14 -1.23 -4.95 7.69
N PHE A 15 -1.20 -4.29 8.84
CA PHE A 15 -0.14 -3.35 9.16
C PHE A 15 1.14 -4.08 9.55
N TYR A 16 2.28 -3.47 9.26
CA TYR A 16 3.59 -4.00 9.55
C TYR A 16 4.38 -3.05 10.47
N ASP A 17 5.35 -3.60 11.19
CA ASP A 17 6.36 -2.84 11.93
C ASP A 17 7.55 -2.45 11.03
N GLU A 18 8.54 -1.76 11.61
CA GLU A 18 9.76 -1.32 10.92
C GLU A 18 10.66 -2.47 10.45
N ASN A 19 10.49 -3.67 11.03
CA ASN A 19 11.21 -4.89 10.66
C ASN A 19 10.43 -5.70 9.61
N GLY A 20 9.26 -5.23 9.18
CA GLY A 20 8.42 -5.89 8.18
C GLY A 20 7.62 -7.06 8.74
N LYS A 21 7.52 -7.18 10.07
CA LYS A 21 6.66 -8.16 10.74
C LYS A 21 5.24 -7.61 10.87
N SER A 22 4.26 -8.49 10.71
CA SER A 22 2.85 -8.11 10.86
C SER A 22 2.54 -7.72 12.31
N LEU A 23 1.84 -6.61 12.50
CA LEU A 23 1.29 -6.19 13.79
C LEU A 23 0.01 -6.98 14.17
N GLY A 24 -0.51 -7.82 13.26
CA GLY A 24 -1.78 -8.55 13.46
C GLY A 24 -3.04 -7.69 13.24
N GLU A 25 -2.89 -6.37 13.18
CA GLU A 25 -3.96 -5.43 12.89
C GLU A 25 -4.29 -5.38 11.39
N LYS A 26 -5.58 -5.51 11.06
CA LYS A 26 -6.08 -5.47 9.69
C LYS A 26 -6.54 -4.08 9.29
N TYR A 27 -6.41 -3.77 8.00
CA TYR A 27 -7.12 -2.68 7.35
C TYR A 27 -7.87 -3.18 6.11
N TYR A 28 -8.90 -2.43 5.76
CA TYR A 28 -9.81 -2.75 4.65
C TYR A 28 -9.54 -1.88 3.43
N ALA A 29 -9.91 -2.39 2.26
CA ALA A 29 -9.84 -1.64 1.01
C ALA A 29 -10.80 -0.45 1.01
N TYR A 30 -10.58 0.48 0.08
CA TYR A 30 -11.37 1.69 -0.16
C TYR A 30 -11.45 2.65 1.03
N ARG A 31 -10.43 2.64 1.89
CA ARG A 31 -10.26 3.60 2.99
C ARG A 31 -9.14 4.58 2.64
N ALA A 32 -9.36 5.86 2.96
CA ALA A 32 -8.33 6.88 2.85
C ALA A 32 -7.33 6.72 4.01
N VAL A 33 -6.05 6.82 3.71
CA VAL A 33 -4.94 6.78 4.67
C VAL A 33 -3.96 7.89 4.35
N THR A 34 -3.39 8.48 5.39
CA THR A 34 -2.32 9.46 5.23
C THR A 34 -0.98 8.77 5.44
N VAL A 35 -0.13 8.81 4.41
CA VAL A 35 1.18 8.18 4.43
C VAL A 35 2.28 9.17 4.09
N ASN A 36 3.51 8.83 4.46
CA ASN A 36 4.67 9.57 3.99
C ASN A 36 4.92 9.32 2.50
N GLN A 37 5.24 10.37 1.75
CA GLN A 37 5.41 10.30 0.30
C GLN A 37 6.57 9.38 -0.14
N SER A 38 7.62 9.28 0.66
CA SER A 38 8.79 8.46 0.37
C SER A 38 8.57 7.02 0.85
N PRO A 39 8.38 6.04 -0.05
CA PRO A 39 8.33 4.64 0.36
C PRO A 39 9.71 4.18 0.83
N ILE A 40 9.73 3.25 1.78
CA ILE A 40 10.93 2.60 2.29
C ILE A 40 10.94 1.12 1.91
N THR A 41 12.12 0.53 1.83
CA THR A 41 12.28 -0.90 1.55
C THR A 41 12.58 -1.64 2.85
N ILE A 42 11.76 -2.63 3.19
CA ILE A 42 11.94 -3.53 4.33
C ILE A 42 11.91 -4.95 3.80
N ASN A 43 12.97 -5.74 4.04
CA ASN A 43 13.08 -7.13 3.58
C ASN A 43 12.76 -7.35 2.08
N GLY A 44 13.21 -6.42 1.22
CA GLY A 44 12.98 -6.49 -0.23
C GLY A 44 11.59 -6.06 -0.71
N ALA A 45 10.66 -5.73 0.18
CA ALA A 45 9.35 -5.18 -0.17
C ALA A 45 9.27 -3.68 0.13
N LYS A 46 8.52 -2.93 -0.69
CA LYS A 46 8.32 -1.49 -0.49
C LYS A 46 7.09 -1.21 0.38
N PHE A 47 7.24 -0.29 1.31
CA PHE A 47 6.21 0.13 2.25
C PHE A 47 6.09 1.65 2.32
N TYR A 48 4.89 2.13 2.59
CA TYR A 48 4.63 3.48 3.04
C TYR A 48 4.49 3.50 4.57
N LYS A 49 5.16 4.45 5.23
CA LYS A 49 4.96 4.71 6.67
C LYS A 49 3.69 5.53 6.85
N LEU A 50 2.83 5.13 7.79
CA LEU A 50 1.68 5.92 8.19
C LEU A 50 2.12 7.23 8.85
N ALA A 51 1.36 8.28 8.61
CA ALA A 51 1.69 9.63 9.08
C ALA A 51 1.37 9.84 10.58
N ASP A 52 0.41 9.08 11.08
CA ASP A 52 -0.22 9.15 12.40
C ASP A 52 0.33 8.11 13.40
N ARG A 53 1.04 7.09 12.92
CA ARG A 53 1.58 6.02 13.77
C ARG A 53 2.79 5.32 13.16
N ASP A 54 3.55 4.63 14.00
CA ASP A 54 4.68 3.77 13.60
C ASP A 54 4.20 2.43 13.05
N ALA A 55 3.50 2.50 11.92
CA ALA A 55 3.13 1.31 11.17
C ALA A 55 3.26 1.53 9.67
N TYR A 56 3.33 0.41 8.96
CA TYR A 56 3.68 0.37 7.56
C TYR A 56 2.62 -0.36 6.74
N ILE A 57 2.31 0.17 5.56
CA ILE A 57 1.41 -0.42 4.57
C ILE A 57 2.22 -0.74 3.32
N LYS A 58 2.05 -1.93 2.73
CA LYS A 58 2.71 -2.27 1.47
C LYS A 58 2.30 -1.32 0.36
N VAL A 59 3.26 -0.82 -0.41
CA VAL A 59 3.01 0.05 -1.57
C VAL A 59 1.98 -0.58 -2.51
N THR A 60 2.07 -1.90 -2.74
CA THR A 60 1.18 -2.67 -3.62
C THR A 60 -0.29 -2.67 -3.22
N ASN A 61 -0.61 -2.32 -1.96
CA ASN A 61 -1.97 -2.24 -1.45
C ASN A 61 -2.56 -0.83 -1.62
N ILE A 62 -1.72 0.17 -1.87
CA ILE A 62 -2.11 1.57 -2.09
C ILE A 62 -2.02 1.92 -3.58
N SER A 63 -0.87 1.71 -4.21
CA SER A 63 -0.71 1.81 -5.65
C SER A 63 -0.75 0.40 -6.22
N GLY A 64 -1.80 0.11 -6.99
CA GLY A 64 -1.93 -1.16 -7.68
C GLY A 64 -0.71 -1.37 -8.56
N GLN A 65 -0.16 -2.59 -8.58
CA GLN A 65 0.86 -2.92 -9.56
C GLN A 65 0.20 -3.03 -10.93
N GLY A 66 0.66 -2.21 -11.89
CA GLY A 66 0.35 -2.41 -13.30
C GLY A 66 0.80 -3.82 -13.71
N ARG A 67 -0.10 -4.57 -14.35
CA ARG A 67 0.20 -5.89 -14.90
C ARG A 67 0.33 -5.78 -16.40
N VAL A 68 1.40 -6.35 -16.95
CA VAL A 68 1.52 -6.53 -18.40
C VAL A 68 0.71 -7.76 -18.80
N LEU A 69 -0.25 -7.58 -19.69
CA LEU A 69 -1.00 -8.69 -20.27
C LEU A 69 -0.09 -9.44 -21.26
N LYS A 70 0.02 -10.77 -21.11
CA LYS A 70 0.82 -11.63 -22.01
C LYS A 70 0.06 -12.08 -23.25
N ARG A 71 -1.25 -11.81 -23.32
CA ARG A 71 -2.18 -12.19 -24.39
C ARG A 71 -3.26 -11.10 -24.52
N ASN A 72 -3.99 -11.11 -25.63
CA ASN A 72 -5.10 -10.18 -25.87
C ASN A 72 -6.19 -10.36 -24.80
N ALA A 73 -6.72 -9.26 -24.28
CA ALA A 73 -7.83 -9.23 -23.35
C ALA A 73 -8.98 -8.40 -23.95
N TYR A 74 -10.20 -8.86 -23.76
CA TYR A 74 -11.41 -8.13 -24.15
C TYR A 74 -12.08 -7.58 -22.88
N ILE A 75 -12.36 -6.28 -22.85
CA ILE A 75 -13.10 -5.64 -21.76
C ILE A 75 -14.54 -5.43 -22.24
N TYR A 76 -15.50 -5.97 -21.50
CA TYR A 76 -16.92 -5.73 -21.73
C TYR A 76 -17.42 -4.74 -20.69
N SER A 77 -18.10 -3.68 -21.15
CA SER A 77 -18.81 -2.73 -20.29
C SER A 77 -20.30 -3.03 -20.38
N THR A 78 -20.95 -3.22 -19.23
CA THR A 78 -22.40 -3.37 -19.09
C THR A 78 -23.00 -2.05 -18.62
#